data_AF-A0A0F9WFL6-F1
#
_entry.id   AF-A0A0F9WFL6-F1
#
_cell.length_a   1.000
_cell.length_b   1.000
_cell.length_c   1.000
_cell.angle_alpha   90.00
_cell.angle_beta   90.00
_cell.angle_gamma   90.00
#
_symmetry.space_group_name_H-M   'P 1'
#
loop_
_entity.id
_entity.type
_entity.pdbx_description
1 polymer ?
#
loop_
_entity_poly.entity_id
_entity_poly.type
_entity_poly.pdbx_seq_one_letter_code
_entity_poly.pdbx_strand_id
1 'polypeptide(L)'
;MFAPSMQLYYQLEVHNIRTSKLVRRTRKYRAHSFLVAYIQHLRGFWNNAIESNLIDTGSASGNIDIPGNVPLFAVAAAVGVTNNGLRVGTGTTAVAMTDDSVETPVAEGTGSGQLTHGATTISTHAGGAAEASFTAVRTFSNSSGGTITVTETAVYCASDNSGGTAKFFALVRDVLSSSVAVGDGQVLTVTYTVKVTT
;
A
#
# COMPACT_ATOMS: atom_id res chain seq x y z
N MET A 1 -26.21 1.63 -19.86
CA MET A 1 -26.06 2.63 -18.77
C MET A 1 -24.98 2.09 -17.86
N PHE A 2 -23.84 2.78 -17.73
CA PHE A 2 -22.81 2.36 -16.77
C PHE A 2 -23.29 2.75 -15.37
N ALA A 3 -23.12 1.85 -14.40
CA ALA A 3 -23.46 2.13 -13.01
C ALA A 3 -22.31 2.91 -12.35
N PRO A 4 -22.59 3.83 -11.41
CA PRO A 4 -21.56 4.46 -10.62
C PRO A 4 -20.68 3.41 -9.95
N SER A 5 -19.36 3.63 -9.95
CA SER A 5 -18.42 2.65 -9.41
C SER A 5 -17.22 3.31 -8.74
N MET A 6 -16.73 2.67 -7.67
CA MET A 6 -15.42 2.94 -7.08
C MET A 6 -14.53 1.72 -7.31
N GLN A 7 -13.31 1.96 -7.75
CA GLN A 7 -12.38 0.93 -8.16
C GLN A 7 -10.99 1.28 -7.65
N LEU A 8 -10.28 0.26 -7.16
CA LEU A 8 -8.87 0.35 -6.84
C LEU A 8 -8.09 -0.49 -7.84
N TYR A 9 -6.97 0.04 -8.29
CA TYR A 9 -6.06 -0.64 -9.20
C TYR A 9 -4.63 -0.56 -8.70
N TYR A 10 -3.80 -1.51 -9.11
CA TYR A 10 -2.35 -1.45 -8.91
C TYR A 10 -1.60 -1.80 -10.20
N GLN A 11 -0.38 -1.26 -10.33
CA GLN A 11 0.56 -1.54 -11.41
C GLN A 11 1.99 -1.48 -10.90
N LEU A 12 2.83 -2.40 -11.37
CA LEU A 12 4.22 -2.50 -11.01
C LEU A 12 5.10 -2.28 -12.25
N GLU A 13 6.16 -1.50 -12.09
CA GLU A 13 7.13 -1.21 -13.14
C GLU A 13 8.55 -1.37 -12.62
N VAL A 14 9.38 -2.10 -13.35
CA VAL A 14 10.80 -2.27 -13.04
C VAL A 14 11.60 -1.46 -14.04
N HIS A 15 12.47 -0.59 -13.55
CA HIS A 15 13.39 0.21 -14.36
C HIS A 15 14.83 -0.10 -13.97
N ASN A 16 15.75 0.08 -14.91
CA ASN A 16 17.18 0.12 -14.59
C ASN A 16 17.52 1.44 -13.89
N ILE A 17 18.19 1.38 -12.74
CA ILE A 17 18.40 2.57 -11.90
C ILE A 17 19.32 3.61 -12.53
N ARG A 18 20.26 3.20 -13.39
CA ARG A 18 21.25 4.10 -14.00
C ARG A 18 20.73 4.77 -15.27
N THR A 19 19.92 4.05 -16.03
CA THR A 19 19.45 4.50 -17.35
C THR A 19 18.00 4.96 -17.35
N SER A 20 17.26 4.72 -16.27
CA SER A 20 15.81 4.91 -16.17
C SER A 20 15.01 4.18 -17.24
N LYS A 21 15.62 3.21 -17.95
CA LYS A 21 14.93 2.41 -18.98
C LYS A 21 13.99 1.41 -18.32
N LEU A 22 12.77 1.33 -18.83
CA LEU A 22 11.79 0.32 -18.43
C LEU A 22 12.29 -1.07 -18.82
N VAL A 23 12.34 -1.96 -17.83
CA VAL A 23 12.70 -3.38 -17.98
C VAL A 23 11.44 -4.24 -18.06
N ARG A 24 10.47 -3.97 -17.19
CA ARG A 24 9.20 -4.71 -17.13
C ARG A 24 8.09 -3.81 -16.63
N ARG A 25 6.90 -3.97 -17.20
CA ARG A 25 5.65 -3.34 -16.72
C ARG A 25 4.57 -4.40 -16.64
N THR A 26 3.87 -4.47 -15.51
CA THR A 26 2.68 -5.31 -15.42
C THR A 26 1.50 -4.64 -16.12
N ARG A 27 0.46 -5.42 -16.41
CA ARG A 27 -0.86 -4.82 -16.68
C ARG A 27 -1.33 -4.06 -15.43
N LYS A 28 -2.28 -3.16 -15.64
CA LYS A 28 -3.05 -2.58 -14.54
C LYS A 28 -4.02 -3.63 -14.03
N TYR A 29 -3.83 -4.08 -12.80
CA TYR A 29 -4.71 -5.05 -12.15
C TYR A 29 -5.73 -4.30 -11.30
N ARG A 30 -6.95 -4.83 -11.24
CA ARG A 30 -7.92 -4.37 -10.25
C ARG A 30 -7.53 -4.99 -8.91
N ALA A 31 -7.39 -4.17 -7.88
CA ALA A 31 -7.27 -4.65 -6.52
C ALA A 31 -8.63 -5.21 -6.09
N HIS A 32 -8.66 -6.42 -5.55
CA HIS A 32 -9.88 -7.08 -5.10
C HIS A 32 -9.92 -7.30 -3.58
N SER A 33 -8.92 -6.78 -2.87
CA SER A 33 -8.49 -7.31 -1.58
C SER A 33 -8.43 -6.21 -0.51
N PHE A 34 -9.50 -5.41 -0.39
CA PHE A 34 -9.66 -4.51 0.74
C PHE A 34 -9.80 -5.33 2.02
N LEU A 35 -8.97 -5.04 3.02
CA LEU A 35 -8.98 -5.74 4.30
C LEU A 35 -10.06 -5.17 5.23
N VAL A 36 -10.45 -5.90 6.27
CA VAL A 36 -11.47 -5.46 7.25
C VAL A 36 -11.09 -4.12 7.88
N ALA A 37 -9.80 -3.87 8.10
CA ALA A 37 -9.32 -2.59 8.61
C ALA A 37 -9.77 -1.41 7.74
N TYR A 38 -9.84 -1.55 6.40
CA TYR A 38 -10.28 -0.49 5.51
C TYR A 38 -11.72 -0.04 5.79
N ILE A 39 -12.65 -0.99 5.89
CA ILE A 39 -14.07 -0.66 6.12
C ILE A 39 -14.31 -0.18 7.56
N GLN A 40 -13.56 -0.69 8.53
CA GLN A 40 -13.60 -0.24 9.93
C GLN A 40 -13.19 1.23 10.05
N HIS A 41 -12.09 1.64 9.40
CA HIS A 41 -11.69 3.03 9.39
C HIS A 41 -12.73 3.92 8.67
N LEU A 42 -13.28 3.47 7.54
CA LEU A 42 -14.27 4.25 6.79
C LEU A 42 -15.55 4.46 7.60
N ARG A 43 -16.04 3.39 8.25
CA ARG A 43 -17.20 3.44 9.14
C ARG A 43 -16.96 4.43 10.27
N GLY A 44 -15.87 4.28 11.02
CA GLY A 44 -15.60 5.14 12.16
C GLY A 44 -15.48 6.61 11.74
N PHE A 45 -14.86 6.88 10.58
CA PHE A 45 -14.75 8.24 10.04
C PHE A 45 -16.11 8.83 9.69
N TRP A 46 -16.97 8.07 9.01
CA TRP A 46 -18.32 8.53 8.68
C TRP A 46 -19.24 8.67 9.89
N ASN A 47 -19.08 7.81 10.89
CA ASN A 47 -19.88 7.84 12.11
C ASN A 47 -19.35 8.84 13.15
N ASN A 48 -18.16 9.40 12.93
CA ASN A 48 -17.44 10.23 13.90
C ASN A 48 -17.37 9.56 15.29
N ALA A 49 -16.94 8.29 15.31
CA ALA A 49 -16.95 7.47 16.52
C ALA A 49 -15.75 6.54 16.57
N ILE A 50 -15.30 6.22 17.79
CA ILE A 50 -14.25 5.22 18.03
C ILE A 50 -14.62 3.90 17.37
N GLU A 51 -13.65 3.33 16.65
CA GLU A 51 -13.74 1.99 16.12
C GLU A 51 -12.88 1.05 16.97
N SER A 52 -13.47 -0.05 17.43
CA SER A 52 -12.83 -1.02 18.33
C SER A 52 -12.43 -2.31 17.62
N ASN A 53 -11.45 -3.02 18.19
CA ASN A 53 -10.97 -4.31 17.71
C ASN A 53 -10.36 -4.26 16.29
N LEU A 54 -9.63 -3.18 15.99
CA LEU A 54 -8.82 -3.13 14.78
C LEU A 54 -7.50 -3.83 15.08
N ILE A 55 -7.06 -4.69 14.16
CA ILE A 55 -5.80 -5.40 14.29
C ILE A 55 -4.73 -4.59 13.55
N ASP A 56 -3.73 -4.12 14.29
CA ASP A 56 -2.59 -3.40 13.72
C ASP A 56 -1.60 -4.34 13.04
N THR A 57 -0.64 -3.81 12.27
CA THR A 57 0.36 -4.60 11.54
C THR A 57 1.33 -5.39 12.44
N GLY A 58 1.24 -5.21 13.77
CA GLY A 58 1.93 -6.02 14.77
C GLY A 58 1.03 -7.10 15.38
N SER A 59 -0.14 -7.35 14.77
CA SER A 59 -1.19 -8.26 15.22
C SER A 59 -1.78 -7.91 16.59
N ALA A 60 -1.61 -6.67 17.06
CA ALA A 60 -2.22 -6.21 18.29
C ALA A 60 -3.60 -5.61 18.01
N SER A 61 -4.61 -6.04 18.78
CA SER A 61 -5.93 -5.43 18.75
C SER A 61 -5.91 -4.09 19.48
N GLY A 62 -6.46 -3.05 18.88
CA GLY A 62 -6.60 -1.73 19.48
C GLY A 62 -7.86 -1.00 19.05
N ASN A 63 -8.11 0.11 19.72
CA ASN A 63 -9.10 1.08 19.30
C ASN A 63 -8.39 2.19 18.51
N ILE A 64 -9.03 2.66 17.43
CA ILE A 64 -8.64 3.90 16.77
C ILE A 64 -9.64 4.97 17.19
N ASP A 65 -9.12 6.14 17.52
CA ASP A 65 -9.97 7.28 17.85
C ASP A 65 -10.20 8.08 16.59
N ILE A 66 -11.48 8.24 16.28
CA ILE A 66 -11.94 8.81 15.04
C ILE A 66 -12.69 10.15 15.22
N PRO A 67 -13.03 10.63 16.45
CA PRO A 67 -13.21 12.05 16.72
C PRO A 67 -11.89 12.67 17.20
N GLY A 68 -11.20 13.43 16.35
CA GLY A 68 -10.03 14.21 16.77
C GLY A 68 -9.29 14.84 15.60
N ASN A 69 -8.53 15.91 15.86
CA ASN A 69 -7.66 16.57 14.88
C ASN A 69 -6.38 15.75 14.64
N VAL A 70 -6.52 14.44 14.50
CA VAL A 70 -5.43 13.47 14.37
C VAL A 70 -5.40 12.89 12.95
N PRO A 71 -4.22 12.52 12.42
CA PRO A 71 -4.13 11.86 11.13
C PRO A 71 -4.93 10.54 11.13
N LEU A 72 -5.80 10.40 10.14
CA LEU A 72 -6.53 9.16 9.85
C LEU A 72 -6.26 8.78 8.40
N PHE A 73 -6.12 7.49 8.11
CA PHE A 73 -5.80 7.00 6.77
C PHE A 73 -4.51 7.62 6.16
N ALA A 74 -3.51 7.94 6.99
CA ALA A 74 -2.28 8.56 6.52
C ALA A 74 -1.35 7.55 5.82
N VAL A 75 -1.46 7.47 4.49
CA VAL A 75 -0.65 6.58 3.63
C VAL A 75 0.69 7.23 3.23
N ALA A 76 0.81 8.55 3.21
CA ALA A 76 2.08 9.20 2.88
C ALA A 76 3.18 8.79 3.87
N ALA A 77 4.36 8.44 3.37
CA ALA A 77 5.46 7.93 4.18
C ALA A 77 6.80 8.51 3.71
N ALA A 78 7.71 8.80 4.65
CA ALA A 78 9.05 9.25 4.32
C ALA A 78 9.93 8.11 3.78
N VAL A 79 11.11 8.46 3.26
CA VAL A 79 12.12 7.49 2.81
C VAL A 79 12.48 6.56 3.97
N GLY A 80 12.62 5.27 3.68
CA GLY A 80 12.99 4.23 4.66
C GLY A 80 11.87 3.82 5.63
N VAL A 81 10.75 4.54 5.70
CA VAL A 81 9.67 4.23 6.65
C VAL A 81 8.91 2.96 6.24
N THR A 82 8.75 2.02 7.17
CA THR A 82 8.18 0.68 6.89
C THR A 82 6.81 0.43 7.53
N ASN A 83 6.39 1.27 8.46
CA ASN A 83 5.15 1.10 9.21
C ASN A 83 3.91 1.65 8.48
N ASN A 84 4.07 2.58 7.53
CA ASN A 84 3.00 3.04 6.66
C ASN A 84 3.47 3.22 5.20
N GLY A 85 2.51 3.54 4.32
CA GLY A 85 2.74 3.70 2.88
C GLY A 85 2.67 2.39 2.12
N LEU A 86 3.18 2.40 0.89
CA LEU A 86 3.17 1.19 0.08
C LEU A 86 4.22 0.20 0.58
N ARG A 87 3.86 -1.08 0.55
CA ARG A 87 4.70 -2.21 0.96
C ARG A 87 4.76 -3.25 -0.14
N VAL A 88 5.83 -4.04 -0.14
CA VAL A 88 6.02 -5.21 -1.01
C VAL A 88 6.54 -6.37 -0.19
N GLY A 89 6.24 -7.59 -0.65
CA GLY A 89 6.65 -8.82 0.01
C GLY A 89 6.93 -9.95 -0.96
N THR A 90 7.41 -11.06 -0.40
CA THR A 90 7.70 -12.32 -1.09
C THR A 90 6.75 -13.44 -0.67
N GLY A 91 5.69 -13.13 0.08
CA GLY A 91 4.66 -14.07 0.48
C GLY A 91 3.75 -14.47 -0.69
N THR A 92 3.14 -15.65 -0.56
CA THR A 92 2.28 -16.26 -1.60
C THR A 92 0.95 -16.77 -1.05
N THR A 93 0.75 -16.72 0.27
CA THR A 93 -0.51 -17.10 0.90
C THR A 93 -1.63 -16.19 0.41
N ALA A 94 -2.72 -16.82 -0.02
CA ALA A 94 -3.91 -16.14 -0.51
C ALA A 94 -4.40 -15.10 0.50
N VAL A 95 -4.91 -13.97 0.00
CA VAL A 95 -5.35 -12.87 0.86
C VAL A 95 -6.59 -13.29 1.64
N ALA A 96 -6.55 -13.12 2.96
CA ALA A 96 -7.73 -13.18 3.81
C ALA A 96 -8.16 -11.76 4.19
N MET A 97 -9.47 -11.55 4.31
CA MET A 97 -10.03 -10.27 4.74
C MET A 97 -9.51 -9.79 6.09
N THR A 98 -9.06 -10.73 6.93
CA THR A 98 -8.52 -10.49 8.28
C THR A 98 -7.00 -10.36 8.32
N ASP A 99 -6.32 -10.39 7.18
CA ASP A 99 -4.87 -10.12 7.15
C ASP A 99 -4.63 -8.73 7.75
N ASP A 100 -3.57 -8.61 8.55
CA ASP A 100 -3.16 -7.35 9.18
C ASP A 100 -1.87 -6.78 8.57
N SER A 101 -1.20 -7.58 7.75
CA SER A 101 0.11 -7.28 7.20
C SER A 101 0.42 -8.10 5.93
N VAL A 102 1.42 -7.64 5.20
CA VAL A 102 2.16 -8.39 4.17
C VAL A 102 2.76 -9.63 4.81
N GLU A 103 2.58 -10.81 4.20
CA GLU A 103 2.96 -12.09 4.80
C GLU A 103 4.47 -12.20 5.00
N THR A 104 5.26 -11.88 3.98
CA THR A 104 6.73 -11.86 4.07
C THR A 104 7.23 -10.53 3.55
N PRO A 105 7.27 -9.47 4.38
CA PRO A 105 7.65 -8.15 3.93
C PRO A 105 9.12 -8.12 3.52
N VAL A 106 9.41 -7.46 2.40
CA VAL A 106 10.78 -7.11 2.05
C VAL A 106 11.25 -6.01 3.01
N ALA A 107 12.37 -6.26 3.69
CA ALA A 107 12.93 -5.32 4.65
C ALA A 107 13.58 -4.12 3.94
N GLU A 108 13.56 -2.97 4.63
CA GLU A 108 14.31 -1.80 4.20
C GLU A 108 15.81 -2.07 4.35
N GLY A 109 16.58 -1.69 3.33
CA GLY A 109 18.04 -1.66 3.39
C GLY A 109 18.70 -2.08 2.09
N THR A 110 20.00 -2.36 2.17
CA THR A 110 20.85 -2.77 1.03
C THR A 110 21.47 -4.16 1.24
N GLY A 111 21.15 -4.85 2.34
CA GLY A 111 21.60 -6.22 2.58
C GLY A 111 20.93 -7.23 1.65
N SER A 112 21.39 -8.48 1.70
CA SER A 112 20.79 -9.58 0.93
C SER A 112 19.30 -9.69 1.20
N GLY A 113 18.49 -9.71 0.13
CA GLY A 113 17.03 -9.78 0.25
C GLY A 113 16.34 -8.49 0.69
N GLN A 114 17.05 -7.36 0.76
CA GLN A 114 16.50 -6.06 1.16
C GLN A 114 16.34 -5.11 -0.05
N LEU A 115 15.37 -4.21 0.04
CA LEU A 115 15.18 -3.11 -0.90
C LEU A 115 15.24 -1.79 -0.13
N THR A 116 15.88 -0.78 -0.69
CA THR A 116 15.76 0.58 -0.13
C THR A 116 14.40 1.15 -0.50
N HIS A 117 13.69 1.69 0.48
CA HIS A 117 12.32 2.14 0.29
C HIS A 117 12.27 3.65 0.08
N GLY A 118 11.78 4.09 -1.08
CA GLY A 118 11.52 5.50 -1.35
C GLY A 118 10.40 6.07 -0.48
N ALA A 119 10.13 7.37 -0.62
CA ALA A 119 8.94 7.98 -0.02
C ALA A 119 7.67 7.46 -0.72
N THR A 120 6.57 7.34 0.04
CA THR A 120 5.24 7.15 -0.54
C THR A 120 4.63 8.52 -0.80
N THR A 121 4.33 8.84 -2.06
CA THR A 121 3.71 10.10 -2.46
C THR A 121 2.27 9.87 -2.87
N ILE A 122 1.40 10.82 -2.52
CA ILE A 122 -0.01 10.83 -2.92
C ILE A 122 -0.21 11.99 -3.90
N SER A 123 -0.78 11.72 -5.06
CA SER A 123 -1.07 12.77 -6.04
C SER A 123 -2.23 13.65 -5.58
N THR A 124 -2.32 14.87 -6.13
CA THR A 124 -3.61 15.57 -6.13
C THR A 124 -4.64 14.73 -6.87
N HIS A 125 -5.92 14.93 -6.57
CA HIS A 125 -6.96 14.31 -7.37
C HIS A 125 -6.94 14.88 -8.79
N ALA A 126 -7.30 14.05 -9.76
CA ALA A 126 -7.44 14.38 -11.17
C ALA A 126 -8.80 13.87 -11.66
N GLY A 127 -9.44 14.59 -12.58
CA GLY A 127 -10.74 14.23 -13.15
C GLY A 127 -11.75 15.38 -13.15
N GLY A 128 -13.03 15.05 -13.32
CA GLY A 128 -14.14 15.99 -13.45
C GLY A 128 -15.51 15.31 -13.28
N ALA A 129 -16.51 15.76 -14.03
CA ALA A 129 -17.91 15.39 -13.80
C ALA A 129 -18.23 13.88 -13.94
N ALA A 130 -17.48 13.13 -14.77
CA ALA A 130 -17.77 11.73 -15.07
C ALA A 130 -16.81 10.73 -14.38
N GLU A 131 -15.59 11.16 -14.04
CA GLU A 131 -14.61 10.33 -13.36
C GLU A 131 -13.64 11.19 -12.54
N ALA A 132 -13.18 10.65 -11.40
CA ALA A 132 -12.13 11.25 -10.61
C ALA A 132 -11.19 10.17 -10.05
N SER A 133 -9.93 10.51 -9.83
CA SER A 133 -8.92 9.57 -9.34
C SER A 133 -7.77 10.26 -8.61
N PHE A 134 -7.02 9.50 -7.82
CA PHE A 134 -5.70 9.89 -7.32
C PHE A 134 -4.82 8.64 -7.24
N THR A 135 -3.51 8.85 -7.12
CA THR A 135 -2.54 7.75 -7.01
C THR A 135 -1.74 7.82 -5.73
N ALA A 136 -1.36 6.64 -5.23
CA ALA A 136 -0.28 6.45 -4.28
C ALA A 136 0.88 5.77 -5.00
N VAL A 137 2.09 6.31 -4.88
CA VAL A 137 3.27 5.81 -5.59
C VAL A 137 4.43 5.63 -4.61
N ARG A 138 5.17 4.54 -4.75
CA ARG A 138 6.43 4.30 -4.02
C ARG A 138 7.42 3.54 -4.88
N THR A 139 8.69 3.85 -4.71
CA THR A 139 9.80 3.12 -5.33
C THR A 139 10.53 2.23 -4.32
N PHE A 140 11.07 1.12 -4.81
CA PHE A 140 11.87 0.14 -4.07
C PHE A 140 13.11 -0.18 -4.89
N SER A 141 14.28 0.28 -4.44
CA SER A 141 15.53 0.14 -5.20
C SER A 141 16.36 -1.03 -4.67
N ASN A 142 16.79 -1.91 -5.57
CA ASN A 142 17.60 -3.06 -5.25
C ASN A 142 19.09 -2.73 -5.40
N SER A 143 19.82 -2.83 -4.29
CA SER A 143 21.29 -2.77 -4.25
C SER A 143 21.85 -3.89 -3.37
N SER A 144 21.15 -5.03 -3.35
CA SER A 144 21.43 -6.18 -2.49
C SER A 144 22.46 -7.16 -3.08
N GLY A 145 22.92 -6.93 -4.32
CA GLY A 145 23.80 -7.84 -5.05
C GLY A 145 23.12 -9.08 -5.63
N GLY A 146 21.80 -9.24 -5.45
CA GLY A 146 21.01 -10.36 -5.97
C GLY A 146 19.64 -9.94 -6.49
N THR A 147 18.91 -10.86 -7.10
CA THR A 147 17.52 -10.63 -7.55
C THR A 147 16.53 -10.90 -6.42
N ILE A 148 15.60 -9.98 -6.21
CA ILE A 148 14.49 -10.13 -5.25
C ILE A 148 13.21 -10.35 -6.05
N THR A 149 12.47 -11.42 -5.71
CA THR A 149 11.23 -11.79 -6.40
C THR A 149 10.04 -11.32 -5.58
N VAL A 150 9.42 -10.20 -5.97
CA VAL A 150 8.23 -9.64 -5.33
C VAL A 150 6.99 -10.40 -5.80
N THR A 151 6.16 -10.83 -4.86
CA THR A 151 4.94 -11.63 -5.10
C THR A 151 3.70 -11.03 -4.45
N GLU A 152 3.83 -10.02 -3.60
CA GLU A 152 2.71 -9.33 -2.98
C GLU A 152 3.00 -7.84 -2.81
N THR A 153 1.94 -7.04 -2.73
CA THR A 153 2.01 -5.61 -2.42
C THR A 153 0.85 -5.20 -1.52
N ALA A 154 1.03 -4.14 -0.72
CA ALA A 154 0.00 -3.66 0.18
C ALA A 154 0.01 -2.13 0.31
N VAL A 155 -1.12 -1.60 0.79
CA VAL A 155 -1.28 -0.20 1.18
C VAL A 155 -1.44 -0.15 2.69
N TYR A 156 -0.50 0.47 3.39
CA TYR A 156 -0.58 0.69 4.83
C TYR A 156 -0.89 2.14 5.13
N CYS A 157 -1.62 2.40 6.22
CA CYS A 157 -1.81 3.73 6.76
C CYS A 157 -1.37 3.83 8.22
N ALA A 158 -1.07 5.06 8.63
CA ALA A 158 -1.06 5.45 10.04
C ALA A 158 -2.41 6.08 10.41
N SER A 159 -2.89 5.74 11.60
CA SER A 159 -4.07 6.34 12.23
C SER A 159 -3.80 6.42 13.74
N ASP A 160 -4.06 7.55 14.38
CA ASP A 160 -3.81 7.68 15.82
C ASP A 160 -4.93 7.04 16.65
N ASN A 161 -4.57 6.47 17.79
CA ASN A 161 -5.54 6.08 18.82
C ASN A 161 -5.96 7.28 19.68
N SER A 162 -6.83 7.05 20.67
CA SER A 162 -7.38 8.11 21.53
C SER A 162 -6.36 8.76 22.45
N GLY A 163 -5.19 8.14 22.60
CA GLY A 163 -4.05 8.70 23.31
C GLY A 163 -3.10 9.49 22.41
N GLY A 164 -3.43 9.73 21.13
CA GLY A 164 -2.56 10.40 20.16
C GLY A 164 -1.35 9.56 19.75
N THR A 165 -1.41 8.24 19.92
CA THR A 165 -0.34 7.31 19.52
C THR A 165 -0.67 6.72 18.16
N ALA A 166 0.25 6.89 17.20
CA ALA A 166 0.12 6.31 15.87
C ALA A 166 0.04 4.78 15.92
N LYS A 167 -0.97 4.25 15.24
CA LYS A 167 -1.18 2.84 14.95
C LYS A 167 -1.16 2.62 13.45
N PHE A 168 -0.75 1.42 13.04
CA PHE A 168 -0.46 1.11 11.64
C PHE A 168 -1.30 -0.06 11.17
N PHE A 169 -1.90 0.07 9.99
CA PHE A 169 -2.88 -0.90 9.51
C PHE A 169 -2.65 -1.20 8.03
N ALA A 170 -2.74 -2.47 7.66
CA ALA A 170 -2.88 -2.86 6.27
C ALA A 170 -4.33 -2.61 5.82
N LEU A 171 -4.51 -1.74 4.83
CA LEU A 171 -5.82 -1.43 4.25
C LEU A 171 -6.14 -2.34 3.07
N VAL A 172 -5.10 -2.71 2.32
CA VAL A 172 -5.16 -3.50 1.10
C VAL A 172 -3.94 -4.39 1.08
N ARG A 173 -4.10 -5.65 0.70
CA ARG A 173 -3.02 -6.58 0.40
C ARG A 173 -3.38 -7.35 -0.85
N ASP A 174 -2.55 -7.32 -1.88
CA ASP A 174 -2.76 -8.08 -3.12
C ASP A 174 -1.58 -9.02 -3.37
N VAL A 175 -1.88 -10.31 -3.52
CA VAL A 175 -0.95 -11.29 -4.07
C VAL A 175 -0.93 -11.16 -5.59
N LEU A 176 0.26 -11.00 -6.16
CA LEU A 176 0.45 -10.77 -7.59
C LEU A 176 0.16 -12.05 -8.38
N SER A 177 -0.65 -11.93 -9.44
CA SER A 177 -0.92 -13.02 -10.39
C SER A 177 0.33 -13.52 -11.14
N SER A 178 1.39 -12.73 -11.14
CA SER A 178 2.71 -13.11 -11.64
C SER A 178 3.78 -12.41 -10.81
N SER A 179 4.80 -13.14 -10.38
CA SER A 179 5.90 -12.56 -9.61
C SER A 179 6.68 -11.54 -10.45
N VAL A 180 7.25 -10.54 -9.76
CA VAL A 180 8.04 -9.45 -10.35
C VAL A 180 9.47 -9.57 -9.83
N ALA A 181 10.39 -9.99 -10.70
CA ALA A 181 11.81 -10.00 -10.39
C ALA A 181 12.39 -8.58 -10.46
N VAL A 182 13.08 -8.18 -9.40
CA VAL A 182 13.83 -6.93 -9.29
C VAL A 182 15.29 -7.31 -9.11
N GLY A 183 16.06 -7.24 -10.19
CA GLY A 183 17.51 -7.51 -10.17
C GLY A 183 18.30 -6.40 -9.47
N ASP A 184 19.55 -6.70 -9.13
CA ASP A 184 20.47 -5.70 -8.61
C ASP A 184 20.63 -4.51 -9.58
N GLY A 185 20.65 -3.29 -9.06
CA GLY A 185 20.67 -2.07 -9.86
C GLY A 185 19.36 -1.77 -10.59
N GLN A 186 18.24 -2.37 -10.17
CA GLN A 186 16.90 -2.05 -10.65
C GLN A 186 16.07 -1.37 -9.56
N VAL A 187 15.06 -0.61 -10.00
CA VAL A 187 14.06 0.01 -9.13
C VAL A 187 12.68 -0.50 -9.53
N LEU A 188 11.93 -0.97 -8.55
CA LEU A 188 10.51 -1.29 -8.67
C LEU A 188 9.69 -0.07 -8.26
N THR A 189 8.81 0.40 -9.13
CA THR A 189 7.78 1.39 -8.82
C THR A 189 6.45 0.67 -8.66
N VAL A 190 5.80 0.88 -7.51
CA VAL A 190 4.44 0.42 -7.24
C VAL A 190 3.52 1.63 -7.29
N THR A 191 2.44 1.53 -8.07
CA THR A 191 1.42 2.57 -8.17
C THR A 191 0.06 1.96 -7.84
N TYR A 192 -0.61 2.48 -6.83
CA TYR A 192 -2.05 2.26 -6.62
C TYR A 192 -2.85 3.44 -7.17
N THR A 193 -4.01 3.18 -7.76
CA THR A 193 -4.93 4.19 -8.27
C THR A 193 -6.32 3.95 -7.72
N VAL A 194 -6.83 4.90 -6.93
CA VAL A 194 -8.25 4.97 -6.58
C VAL A 194 -8.95 5.73 -7.69
N LYS A 195 -10.05 5.17 -8.21
CA LYS A 195 -10.86 5.78 -9.27
C LYS A 195 -12.35 5.66 -8.93
N VAL A 196 -13.07 6.74 -9.14
CA VAL A 196 -14.54 6.78 -9.11
C VAL A 196 -15.08 7.16 -10.49
N THR A 197 -16.22 6.60 -10.87
CA THR A 197 -16.93 6.89 -12.13
C THR A 197 -18.43 7.01 -11.87
N THR A 198 -19.13 7.83 -12.64
CA THR A 198 -20.61 7.99 -12.60
C THR A 198 -21.19 7.65 -13.96
#